data_AF-A0A9N7Y138-F1
#
_entry.id   AF-A0A9N7Y138-F1
#
_cell.length_a   1.000
_cell.length_b   1.000
_cell.length_c   1.000
_cell.angle_alpha   90.00
_cell.angle_beta   90.00
_cell.angle_gamma   90.00
#
_symmetry.space_group_name_H-M   'P 1'
#
loop_
_entity.id
_entity.type
_entity.pdbx_description
1 polymer ?
#
loop_
_entity_poly.entity_id
_entity_poly.type
_entity_poly.pdbx_seq_one_letter_code
_entity_poly.pdbx_strand_id
1 'polypeptide(L)'
;MFGGSDCGHADKGILLYYDYQASTFEWSKLPSLRFEAMDHFAKCFLILRLKASQVEGGLNCAEEDDRGWRAVRVDLVSPPLDRYAYALLGWTGSRQFERDLRSFARLERRMLLDNHTLYDKTKNKFLAAATEKDIFAHLGLEYIEPWQRNA
;
A
#
# COMPACT_ATOMS: atom_id res chain seq x y z
N MET A 1 -13.19 55.47 0.68
CA MET A 1 -12.84 55.09 -0.70
C MET A 1 -11.36 54.74 -0.73
N PHE A 2 -11.03 53.69 -1.49
CA PHE A 2 -9.70 53.10 -1.74
C PHE A 2 -9.06 52.44 -0.50
N GLY A 3 -9.01 51.12 -0.34
CA GLY A 3 -8.90 50.05 -1.34
C GLY A 3 -7.42 49.75 -1.57
N GLY A 4 -6.97 48.57 -1.14
CA GLY A 4 -5.56 48.18 -1.27
C GLY A 4 -5.23 46.95 -0.44
N SER A 5 -5.78 45.83 -0.87
CA SER A 5 -5.47 44.49 -0.41
C SER A 5 -3.98 44.18 -0.59
N ASP A 6 -3.34 43.66 0.44
CA ASP A 6 -2.25 42.71 0.22
C ASP A 6 -2.49 41.52 1.15
N CYS A 7 -3.32 40.60 0.65
CA CYS A 7 -3.51 39.29 1.24
C CYS A 7 -2.16 38.58 1.15
N GLY A 8 -1.50 38.46 2.30
CA GLY A 8 -0.22 37.78 2.42
C GLY A 8 -0.24 36.48 1.64
N HIS A 9 0.82 36.26 0.86
CA HIS A 9 1.10 35.01 0.18
C HIS A 9 1.11 33.89 1.23
N ALA A 10 -0.06 33.29 1.47
CA ALA A 10 -0.18 32.13 2.33
C ALA A 10 0.54 31.00 1.59
N ASP A 11 1.73 30.67 2.07
CA ASP A 11 2.51 29.52 1.67
C ASP A 11 1.74 28.25 2.08
N LYS A 12 0.64 27.98 1.37
CA LYS A 12 -0.21 26.81 1.56
C LYS A 12 0.65 25.63 1.14
N GLY A 13 1.15 24.86 2.12
CA GLY A 13 2.06 23.75 1.89
C GLY A 13 1.48 22.66 0.96
N ILE A 14 2.30 21.64 0.65
CA ILE A 14 1.89 20.50 -0.17
C ILE A 14 0.81 19.63 0.50
N LEU A 15 0.73 19.66 1.83
CA LEU A 15 -0.16 18.81 2.61
C LEU A 15 -1.54 19.46 2.81
N LEU A 16 -2.60 18.81 2.34
CA LEU A 16 -3.99 19.26 2.51
C LEU A 16 -4.71 18.49 3.63
N TYR A 17 -4.37 17.21 3.81
CA TYR A 17 -4.92 16.34 4.84
C TYR A 17 -3.90 15.26 5.20
N TYR A 18 -3.88 14.86 6.47
CA TYR A 18 -3.19 13.65 6.90
C TYR A 18 -3.98 12.92 7.98
N ASP A 19 -3.93 11.59 7.94
CA ASP A 19 -4.30 10.69 9.04
C ASP A 19 -3.15 9.70 9.26
N TYR A 20 -2.54 9.75 10.44
CA TYR A 20 -1.44 8.87 10.81
C TYR A 20 -1.94 7.75 11.71
N GLN A 21 -1.64 6.51 11.32
CA GLN A 21 -1.95 5.32 12.09
C GLN A 21 -0.65 4.65 12.53
N ALA A 22 -0.43 4.60 13.84
CA ALA A 22 0.74 3.96 14.42
C ALA A 22 0.74 2.44 14.15
N SER A 23 1.93 1.86 14.08
CA SER A 23 2.09 0.41 13.90
C SER A 23 1.51 -0.36 15.08
N THR A 24 0.74 -1.39 14.78
CA THR A 24 0.27 -2.42 15.75
C THR A 24 0.85 -3.80 15.41
N PHE A 25 1.91 -3.82 14.58
CA PHE A 25 2.54 -5.04 14.09
C PHE A 25 3.28 -5.78 15.21
N GLU A 26 3.08 -7.09 15.27
CA GLU A 26 3.70 -8.00 16.23
C GLU A 26 4.42 -9.14 15.50
N TRP A 27 5.68 -9.39 15.86
CA TRP A 27 6.54 -10.36 15.17
C TRP A 27 6.09 -11.81 15.28
N SER A 28 5.52 -12.19 16.41
CA SER A 28 5.12 -13.56 16.74
C SER A 28 3.66 -13.87 16.43
N LYS A 29 2.90 -12.88 15.96
CA LYS A 29 1.48 -13.03 15.69
C LYS A 29 1.28 -13.87 14.44
N LEU A 30 0.39 -14.87 14.53
CA LEU A 30 0.02 -15.67 13.37
C LEU A 30 -0.73 -14.81 12.33
N PRO A 31 -0.55 -15.10 11.03
CA PRO A 31 -1.24 -14.38 9.97
C PRO A 31 -2.75 -14.33 10.16
N SER A 32 -3.33 -13.16 9.86
CA SER A 32 -4.79 -13.00 9.89
C SER A 32 -5.47 -13.86 8.82
N LEU A 33 -6.52 -14.58 9.21
CA LEU A 33 -7.42 -15.27 8.27
C LEU A 33 -8.46 -14.31 7.65
N ARG A 34 -8.63 -13.12 8.23
CA ARG A 34 -9.57 -12.12 7.74
C ARG A 34 -8.94 -11.36 6.60
N PHE A 35 -9.49 -11.54 5.40
CA PHE A 35 -9.03 -10.87 4.19
C PHE A 35 -9.21 -9.35 4.23
N GLU A 36 -10.30 -8.87 4.84
CA GLU A 36 -10.66 -7.45 4.87
C GLU A 36 -9.91 -6.64 5.95
N ALA A 37 -9.15 -7.32 6.81
CA ALA A 37 -8.35 -6.64 7.81
C ALA A 37 -7.19 -5.91 7.12
N MET A 38 -7.11 -4.60 7.29
CA MET A 38 -5.92 -3.83 6.93
C MET A 38 -4.69 -4.41 7.65
N ASP A 39 -3.50 -4.21 7.07
CA ASP A 39 -2.27 -4.58 7.74
C ASP A 39 -2.05 -3.75 9.01
N HIS A 40 -1.07 -4.16 9.81
CA HIS A 40 -0.74 -3.61 11.10
C HIS A 40 0.52 -2.74 11.07
N PHE A 41 1.08 -2.43 9.90
CA PHE A 41 2.21 -1.50 9.79
C PHE A 41 1.80 -0.07 10.07
N ALA A 42 2.78 0.80 10.34
CA ALA A 42 2.53 2.23 10.40
C ALA A 42 2.09 2.73 9.01
N LYS A 43 1.03 3.53 8.98
CA LYS A 43 0.45 4.09 7.75
C LYS A 43 0.20 5.57 7.88
N CYS A 44 0.20 6.27 6.76
CA CYS A 44 -0.23 7.65 6.68
C CYS A 44 -1.09 7.86 5.44
N PHE A 45 -2.35 8.22 5.63
CA PHE A 45 -3.29 8.53 4.55
C PHE A 45 -3.27 10.04 4.31
N LEU A 46 -2.89 10.45 3.11
CA LEU A 46 -2.61 11.84 2.77
C LEU A 46 -3.53 12.32 1.65
N ILE A 47 -3.88 13.60 1.70
CA ILE A 47 -4.30 14.33 0.50
C ILE A 47 -3.24 15.40 0.24
N LEU A 48 -2.58 15.30 -0.90
CA LEU A 48 -1.52 16.21 -1.33
C LEU A 48 -2.01 17.15 -2.43
N ARG A 49 -1.48 18.36 -2.42
CA ARG A 49 -1.65 19.36 -3.48
C ARG A 49 -0.59 19.15 -4.56
N LEU A 50 -0.98 18.59 -5.70
CA LEU A 50 -0.10 18.42 -6.86
C LEU A 50 -0.32 19.55 -7.86
N LYS A 51 0.70 20.40 -8.07
CA LYS A 51 0.64 21.52 -9.02
C LYS A 51 0.80 21.02 -10.46
N ALA A 52 0.12 21.67 -11.41
CA ALA A 52 0.22 21.29 -12.82
C ALA A 52 1.63 21.39 -13.39
N SER A 53 2.43 22.35 -12.91
CA SER A 53 3.83 22.50 -13.32
C SER A 53 4.75 21.34 -12.90
N GLN A 54 4.30 20.46 -12.00
CA GLN A 54 5.06 19.30 -11.53
C GLN A 54 4.69 18.01 -12.29
N VAL A 55 3.78 18.08 -13.26
CA VAL A 55 3.28 16.92 -14.00
C VAL A 55 3.66 17.07 -15.46
N GLU A 56 4.47 16.14 -15.97
CA GLU A 56 4.74 16.04 -17.41
C GLU A 56 3.44 15.75 -18.17
N GLY A 57 3.12 16.57 -19.17
CA GLY A 57 1.83 16.52 -19.88
C GLY A 57 0.70 17.30 -19.19
N GLY A 58 0.95 17.96 -18.06
CA GLY A 58 -0.03 18.78 -17.35
C GLY A 58 -1.07 17.95 -16.57
N LEU A 59 -2.11 18.62 -16.08
CA LEU A 59 -3.24 17.96 -15.42
C LEU A 59 -4.37 17.77 -16.44
N ASN A 60 -4.98 16.58 -16.46
CA ASN A 60 -6.28 16.36 -17.09
C ASN A 60 -7.36 17.04 -16.23
N CYS A 61 -7.37 18.36 -16.20
CA CYS A 61 -8.38 19.17 -15.55
C CYS A 61 -9.60 19.30 -16.48
N ALA A 62 -10.80 19.32 -15.91
CA ALA A 62 -11.98 19.75 -16.67
C ALA A 62 -11.78 21.21 -17.13
N GLU A 63 -12.37 21.58 -18.27
CA GLU A 63 -12.17 22.88 -18.94
C GLU A 63 -12.47 24.11 -18.04
N GLU A 64 -13.14 23.92 -16.90
CA GLU A 64 -13.52 24.96 -15.95
C GLU A 64 -12.62 25.05 -14.69
N ASP A 65 -11.59 24.21 -14.54
CA ASP A 65 -10.77 24.19 -13.31
C ASP A 65 -9.50 25.06 -13.39
N ASP A 66 -9.66 26.35 -13.07
CA ASP A 66 -8.59 27.37 -13.05
C ASP A 66 -7.68 27.30 -11.80
N ARG A 67 -7.79 26.24 -10.98
CA ARG A 67 -7.01 26.15 -9.72
C ARG A 67 -5.51 25.94 -9.94
N GLY A 68 -5.09 25.41 -11.10
CA GLY A 68 -3.69 25.11 -11.41
C GLY A 68 -3.06 23.99 -10.56
N TRP A 69 -3.86 23.27 -9.76
CA TRP A 69 -3.45 22.13 -8.95
C TRP A 69 -4.60 21.13 -8.77
N ARG A 70 -4.28 19.86 -8.49
CA ARG A 70 -5.26 18.83 -8.11
C ARG A 70 -4.95 18.24 -6.73
N ALA A 71 -5.99 17.87 -6.00
CA ALA A 71 -5.86 17.06 -4.79
C ALA A 71 -5.59 15.60 -5.21
N VAL A 72 -4.56 14.97 -4.62
CA VAL A 72 -4.20 13.57 -4.88
C VAL A 72 -4.21 12.81 -3.56
N ARG A 73 -4.95 11.70 -3.49
CA ARG A 73 -4.84 10.78 -2.36
C ARG A 73 -3.53 10.00 -2.50
N VAL A 74 -2.73 9.97 -1.43
CA VAL A 74 -1.50 9.19 -1.35
C VAL A 74 -1.53 8.40 -0.06
N ASP A 75 -1.29 7.10 -0.16
CA ASP A 75 -1.22 6.21 0.99
C ASP A 75 0.24 5.79 1.18
N LEU A 76 0.81 6.09 2.35
CA LEU A 76 2.16 5.70 2.73
C LEU A 76 2.11 4.57 3.76
N VAL A 77 2.97 3.58 3.59
CA VAL A 77 3.06 2.40 4.46
C VAL A 77 4.52 2.16 4.78
N SER A 78 4.83 1.93 6.05
CA SER A 78 6.21 1.77 6.52
C SER A 78 6.41 0.41 7.19
N PRO A 79 6.57 -0.68 6.42
CA PRO A 79 6.89 -1.99 6.96
C PRO A 79 8.37 -2.08 7.40
N PRO A 80 8.70 -2.91 8.41
CA PRO A 80 10.08 -3.31 8.66
C PRO A 80 10.69 -4.01 7.45
N LEU A 81 12.01 -3.89 7.26
CA LEU A 81 12.73 -4.46 6.11
C LEU A 81 12.46 -5.96 5.93
N ASP A 82 12.47 -6.73 7.03
CA ASP A 82 12.23 -8.18 7.01
C ASP A 82 10.81 -8.57 6.58
N ARG A 83 9.87 -7.62 6.58
CA ARG A 83 8.48 -7.81 6.12
C ARG A 83 8.20 -7.11 4.79
N TYR A 84 9.18 -6.45 4.20
CA TYR A 84 9.01 -5.66 2.99
C TYR A 84 8.44 -6.49 1.83
N ALA A 85 8.93 -7.72 1.61
CA ALA A 85 8.43 -8.59 0.55
C ALA A 85 6.93 -8.94 0.71
N TYR A 86 6.50 -9.23 1.94
CA TYR A 86 5.08 -9.52 2.25
C TYR A 86 4.21 -8.28 2.10
N ALA A 87 4.70 -7.14 2.57
CA ALA A 87 4.00 -5.86 2.45
C ALA A 87 3.86 -5.46 0.98
N LEU A 88 4.93 -5.60 0.18
CA LEU A 88 4.93 -5.29 -1.24
C LEU A 88 3.91 -6.15 -2.00
N LEU A 89 3.91 -7.46 -1.77
CA LEU A 89 2.94 -8.37 -2.37
C LEU A 89 1.50 -7.98 -2.00
N GLY A 90 1.30 -7.64 -0.72
CA GLY A 90 0.01 -7.25 -0.13
C GLY A 90 -0.50 -5.84 -0.47
N TRP A 91 0.34 -4.98 -1.05
CA TRP A 91 -0.02 -3.61 -1.46
C TRP A 91 0.05 -3.44 -2.98
N THR A 92 0.66 -4.39 -3.69
CA THR A 92 0.64 -4.45 -5.15
C THR A 92 -0.73 -4.93 -5.67
N GLY A 93 -1.38 -5.86 -4.96
CA GLY A 93 -2.67 -6.41 -5.37
C GLY A 93 -2.61 -7.23 -6.68
N SER A 94 -3.72 -7.42 -7.39
CA SER A 94 -5.08 -6.90 -7.11
C SER A 94 -5.73 -7.52 -5.86
N ARG A 95 -6.85 -6.94 -5.40
CA ARG A 95 -7.65 -7.49 -4.29
C ARG A 95 -8.04 -8.95 -4.56
N GLN A 96 -8.40 -9.28 -5.80
CA GLN A 96 -8.81 -10.63 -6.15
C GLN A 96 -7.61 -11.58 -6.17
N PHE A 97 -6.49 -11.16 -6.74
CA PHE A 97 -5.25 -11.92 -6.75
C PHE A 97 -4.80 -12.32 -5.34
N GLU A 98 -4.79 -11.37 -4.40
CA GLU A 98 -4.42 -11.68 -3.01
C GLU A 98 -5.39 -12.62 -2.32
N ARG A 99 -6.69 -12.48 -2.58
CA ARG A 99 -7.72 -13.35 -2.00
C ARG A 99 -7.49 -14.80 -2.40
N ASP A 100 -7.20 -15.00 -3.69
CA ASP A 100 -6.96 -16.32 -4.25
C ASP A 100 -5.62 -16.89 -3.78
N LEU A 101 -4.57 -16.06 -3.71
CA LEU A 101 -3.25 -16.48 -3.22
C LEU A 101 -3.29 -16.94 -1.74
N ARG A 102 -3.97 -16.19 -0.87
CA ARG A 102 -4.16 -16.59 0.55
C ARG A 102 -5.04 -17.83 0.67
N SER A 103 -6.03 -17.96 -0.18
CA SER A 103 -6.88 -19.16 -0.23
C SER A 103 -6.07 -20.37 -0.65
N PHE A 104 -5.27 -20.26 -1.70
CA PHE A 104 -4.35 -21.31 -2.15
C PHE A 104 -3.34 -21.70 -1.06
N ALA A 105 -2.68 -20.72 -0.42
CA ALA A 105 -1.75 -20.98 0.67
C ALA A 105 -2.41 -21.82 1.78
N ARG A 106 -3.65 -21.48 2.15
CA ARG A 106 -4.40 -22.17 3.20
C ARG A 106 -4.88 -23.55 2.80
N LEU A 107 -5.53 -23.66 1.65
CA LEU A 107 -6.24 -24.86 1.21
C LEU A 107 -5.26 -25.90 0.63
N GLU A 108 -4.32 -25.46 -0.21
CA GLU A 108 -3.43 -26.35 -0.97
C GLU A 108 -2.08 -26.56 -0.29
N ARG A 109 -1.57 -25.56 0.45
CA ARG A 109 -0.22 -25.61 1.07
C ARG A 109 -0.22 -25.79 2.58
N ARG A 110 -1.38 -25.77 3.24
CA ARG A 110 -1.49 -25.75 4.71
C ARG A 110 -0.66 -24.63 5.35
N MET A 111 -0.56 -23.49 4.69
CA MET A 111 0.15 -22.29 5.14
C MET A 111 -0.84 -21.15 5.40
N LEU A 112 -0.45 -20.20 6.25
CA LEU A 112 -1.21 -18.98 6.49
C LEU A 112 -0.41 -17.81 5.91
N LEU A 113 -1.02 -17.01 5.05
CA LEU A 113 -0.38 -15.86 4.41
C LEU A 113 -1.16 -14.58 4.73
N ASP A 114 -0.44 -13.53 5.12
CA ASP A 114 -0.95 -12.17 5.12
C ASP A 114 0.09 -11.12 4.69
N ASN A 115 -0.23 -9.83 4.84
CA ASN A 115 0.67 -8.71 4.46
C ASN A 115 1.93 -8.64 5.32
N HIS A 116 2.04 -9.44 6.38
CA HIS A 116 3.14 -9.40 7.30
C HIS A 116 4.05 -10.60 7.18
N THR A 117 3.50 -11.80 6.97
CA THR A 117 4.30 -13.01 7.01
C THR A 117 3.60 -14.21 6.34
N LEU A 118 4.40 -15.26 6.09
CA LEU A 118 3.93 -16.59 5.73
C LEU A 118 4.25 -17.58 6.86
N TYR A 119 3.28 -18.37 7.29
CA TYR A 119 3.43 -19.37 8.34
C TYR A 119 3.11 -20.78 7.81
N ASP A 120 4.07 -21.70 7.93
CA ASP A 120 3.91 -23.10 7.55
C ASP A 120 3.39 -23.90 8.74
N LYS A 121 2.14 -24.39 8.67
CA LYS A 121 1.53 -25.17 9.76
C LYS A 121 2.09 -26.58 9.88
N THR A 122 2.69 -27.12 8.82
CA THR A 122 3.28 -28.47 8.82
C THR A 122 4.63 -28.43 9.52
N LYS A 123 5.43 -27.40 9.25
CA LYS A 123 6.74 -27.20 9.89
C LYS A 123 6.68 -26.38 11.18
N ASN A 124 5.51 -25.84 11.52
CA ASN A 124 5.26 -24.99 12.68
C ASN A 124 6.24 -23.81 12.77
N LYS A 125 6.46 -23.11 11.65
CA LYS A 125 7.43 -22.01 11.57
C LYS A 125 7.02 -20.90 10.61
N PHE A 126 7.48 -19.68 10.92
CA PHE A 126 7.45 -18.57 9.98
C PHE A 126 8.50 -18.77 8.89
N LEU A 127 8.12 -18.44 7.65
CA LEU A 127 9.02 -18.45 6.50
C LEU A 127 9.49 -17.01 6.26
N ALA A 128 10.78 -16.83 6.00
CA ALA A 128 11.35 -15.55 5.64
C ALA A 128 11.37 -15.40 4.11
N ALA A 129 11.21 -14.16 3.64
CA ALA A 129 11.29 -13.81 2.23
C ALA A 129 11.96 -12.44 2.09
N ALA A 130 13.00 -12.36 1.25
CA ALA A 130 13.64 -11.09 0.89
C ALA A 130 12.96 -10.44 -0.32
N THR A 131 12.34 -11.27 -1.17
CA THR A 131 11.65 -10.87 -2.39
C THR A 131 10.30 -11.55 -2.52
N GLU A 132 9.43 -11.03 -3.39
CA GLU A 132 8.17 -11.70 -3.71
C GLU A 132 8.41 -13.11 -4.29
N LYS A 133 9.46 -13.29 -5.10
CA LYS A 133 9.83 -14.59 -5.68
C LYS A 133 10.06 -15.67 -4.61
N ASP A 134 10.63 -15.31 -3.47
CA ASP A 134 10.80 -16.23 -2.34
C ASP A 134 9.44 -16.70 -1.79
N ILE A 135 8.45 -15.80 -1.72
CA ILE A 135 7.10 -16.12 -1.26
C ILE A 135 6.45 -17.12 -2.21
N PHE A 136 6.54 -16.90 -3.52
CA PHE A 136 6.01 -17.83 -4.52
C PHE A 136 6.73 -19.18 -4.48
N ALA A 137 8.05 -19.18 -4.29
CA ALA A 137 8.83 -20.40 -4.14
C ALA A 137 8.41 -21.22 -2.89
N HIS A 138 8.18 -20.56 -1.74
CA HIS A 138 7.64 -21.22 -0.54
C HIS A 138 6.26 -21.82 -0.78
N LEU A 139 5.42 -21.14 -1.57
CA LEU A 139 4.10 -21.61 -1.98
C LEU A 139 4.17 -22.64 -3.13
N GLY A 140 5.35 -22.96 -3.66
CA GLY A 140 5.52 -23.85 -4.80
C GLY A 140 4.73 -23.41 -6.03
N LEU A 141 4.69 -22.10 -6.28
CA LEU A 141 4.04 -21.47 -7.43
C LEU A 141 5.09 -20.89 -8.36
N GLU A 142 4.79 -20.84 -9.65
CA GLU A 142 5.53 -19.99 -10.58
C GLU A 142 5.29 -18.52 -10.23
N TYR A 143 6.35 -17.71 -10.31
CA TYR A 143 6.24 -16.29 -10.01
C TYR A 143 5.42 -15.55 -11.07
N ILE A 144 4.44 -14.77 -10.61
CA ILE A 144 3.57 -13.96 -11.46
C ILE A 144 3.98 -12.50 -11.33
N GLU A 145 4.33 -11.87 -12.46
CA GLU A 145 4.78 -10.49 -12.48
C GLU A 145 3.64 -9.52 -12.11
N PRO A 146 3.93 -8.35 -11.50
CA PRO A 146 2.90 -7.42 -11.03
C PRO A 146 1.84 -7.05 -12.10
N TRP A 147 2.26 -6.83 -13.35
CA TRP A 147 1.35 -6.49 -14.45
C TRP A 147 0.44 -7.64 -14.91
N GLN A 148 0.68 -8.87 -14.43
CA GLN A 148 -0.15 -10.04 -14.69
C GLN A 148 -1.15 -10.32 -13.55
N ARG A 149 -1.12 -9.54 -12.46
CA ARG A 149 -1.98 -9.72 -11.27
C ARG A 149 -3.29 -8.93 -11.35
N ASN A 150 -3.71 -8.53 -12.55
CA ASN A 150 -4.92 -7.75 -12.82
C ASN A 150 -6.18 -8.64 -12.90
N ALA A 151 -6.35 -9.48 -11.88
CA ALA A 151 -7.54 -10.32 -11.70
C ALA A 151 -8.70 -9.55 -11.07
#